data_AF-A0AAJ1RX06-F1
#
_entry.id   AF-A0AAJ1RX06-F1
#
_cell.length_a   1.000
_cell.length_b   1.000
_cell.length_c   1.000
_cell.angle_alpha   90.00
_cell.angle_beta   90.00
_cell.angle_gamma   90.00
#
_symmetry.space_group_name_H-M   'P 1'
#
loop_
_entity.id
_entity.type
_entity.pdbx_description
1 polymer ?
#
loop_
_entity_poly.entity_id
_entity_poly.type
_entity_poly.pdbx_seq_one_letter_code
_entity_poly.pdbx_strand_id
1 'polypeptide(L)'
;MPTSDVRIVAFGRPERDDPQSSVLTAAAALGASTKLVTCSEGEDFSSMDHGSIDWGAALEGSHWLVTSTSTVLEGESARYAWGAGMTFGEREGSRTVMVADLPDDPSRLAECWGAVIERIRQVHVLFIDPEALGPISRLEGVGEAELLQQIRQRGLVPHVCTVGGSKALVEHALGSVRASADPSLGPYGWLAAFICELPAAGPGSEGVDRAVRAAGMADSNPV
;
A
#
# COMPACT_ATOMS: atom_id res chain seq x y z
N MET A 1 -13.83 -6.67 14.35
CA MET A 1 -13.79 -7.75 13.35
C MET A 1 -12.46 -8.46 13.58
N PRO A 2 -12.41 -9.79 13.72
CA PRO A 2 -11.15 -10.49 13.84
C PRO A 2 -10.32 -10.29 12.56
N THR A 3 -9.00 -10.23 12.68
CA THR A 3 -8.08 -10.02 11.55
C THR A 3 -8.23 -11.12 10.48
N SER A 4 -8.73 -12.29 10.87
CA SER A 4 -9.10 -13.42 9.99
C SER A 4 -10.12 -13.09 8.91
N ASP A 5 -10.92 -12.03 9.08
CA ASP A 5 -11.96 -11.65 8.13
C ASP A 5 -11.45 -10.64 7.07
N VAL A 6 -10.25 -10.09 7.27
CA VAL A 6 -9.65 -9.15 6.31
C VAL A 6 -9.10 -9.92 5.12
N ARG A 7 -9.52 -9.50 3.93
CA ARG A 7 -9.07 -10.08 2.65
C ARG A 7 -8.21 -9.08 1.89
N ILE A 8 -6.98 -9.47 1.58
CA ILE A 8 -6.00 -8.61 0.90
C ILE A 8 -5.53 -9.31 -0.36
N VAL A 9 -5.61 -8.59 -1.47
CA VAL A 9 -5.06 -9.01 -2.76
C VAL A 9 -3.84 -8.14 -3.03
N ALA A 10 -2.76 -8.72 -3.51
CA ALA A 10 -1.62 -7.96 -4.02
C ALA A 10 -1.38 -8.27 -5.49
N PHE A 11 -0.82 -7.32 -6.23
CA PHE A 11 -0.32 -7.53 -7.58
C PHE A 11 1.19 -7.28 -7.63
N GLY A 12 1.97 -8.33 -7.90
CA GLY A 12 3.42 -8.29 -7.81
C GLY A 12 4.11 -9.46 -8.52
N ARG A 13 5.45 -9.47 -8.46
CA ARG A 13 6.35 -10.45 -9.04
C ARG A 13 6.11 -11.85 -8.47
N PRO A 14 6.29 -12.92 -9.26
CA PRO A 14 6.14 -14.29 -8.78
C PRO A 14 7.20 -14.68 -7.74
N GLU A 15 8.38 -14.05 -7.76
CA GLU A 15 9.47 -14.28 -6.81
C GLU A 15 9.19 -13.75 -5.41
N ARG A 16 8.20 -12.85 -5.27
CA ARG A 16 7.77 -12.24 -3.99
C ARG A 16 8.86 -11.44 -3.28
N ASP A 17 9.80 -10.88 -4.04
CA ASP A 17 10.88 -10.02 -3.56
C ASP A 17 10.51 -8.52 -3.57
N ASP A 18 9.23 -8.20 -3.81
CA ASP A 18 8.71 -6.85 -3.93
C ASP A 18 7.99 -6.34 -2.67
N PRO A 19 7.75 -5.01 -2.55
CA PRO A 19 7.13 -4.43 -1.38
C PRO A 19 5.71 -4.94 -1.07
N GLN A 20 4.85 -5.06 -2.08
CA GLN A 20 3.49 -5.56 -1.89
C GLN A 20 3.47 -7.00 -1.38
N SER A 21 4.41 -7.85 -1.79
CA SER A 21 4.55 -9.23 -1.28
C SER A 21 5.01 -9.26 0.17
N SER A 22 5.86 -8.31 0.57
CA SER A 22 6.27 -8.13 1.97
C SER A 22 5.09 -7.74 2.85
N VAL A 23 4.25 -6.79 2.40
CA VAL A 23 3.00 -6.42 3.07
C VAL A 23 2.05 -7.62 3.17
N LEU A 24 1.90 -8.37 2.08
CA LEU A 24 1.03 -9.54 2.02
C LEU A 24 1.47 -10.63 3.02
N THR A 25 2.79 -10.87 3.11
CA THR A 25 3.37 -11.85 4.05
C THR A 25 3.14 -11.43 5.50
N ALA A 26 3.38 -10.16 5.82
CA ALA A 26 3.13 -9.64 7.16
C ALA A 26 1.63 -9.68 7.51
N ALA A 27 0.74 -9.36 6.58
CA ALA A 27 -0.70 -9.42 6.81
C ALA A 27 -1.19 -10.86 7.04
N ALA A 28 -0.64 -11.83 6.31
CA ALA A 28 -0.93 -13.24 6.52
C ALA A 28 -0.48 -13.71 7.92
N ALA A 29 0.67 -13.23 8.42
CA ALA A 29 1.13 -13.51 9.78
C ALA A 29 0.19 -12.95 10.87
N LEU A 30 -0.54 -11.87 10.56
CA LEU A 30 -1.58 -11.29 11.41
C LEU A 30 -2.94 -12.02 11.28
N GLY A 31 -3.04 -13.01 10.40
CA GLY A 31 -4.24 -13.83 10.19
C GLY A 31 -5.11 -13.40 9.01
N ALA A 32 -4.76 -12.35 8.26
CA ALA A 32 -5.54 -11.95 7.08
C ALA A 32 -5.53 -13.03 5.99
N SER A 33 -6.63 -13.14 5.25
CA SER A 33 -6.70 -13.96 4.05
C SER A 33 -6.05 -13.22 2.89
N THR A 34 -4.99 -13.79 2.32
CA THR A 34 -4.16 -13.12 1.33
C THR A 34 -4.10 -13.85 -0.01
N LYS A 35 -4.07 -13.09 -1.11
CA LYS A 35 -3.90 -13.62 -2.47
C LYS A 35 -2.90 -12.76 -3.24
N LEU A 36 -1.89 -13.39 -3.82
CA LEU A 36 -1.01 -12.74 -4.80
C LEU A 36 -1.56 -13.02 -6.20
N VAL A 37 -1.77 -11.96 -6.97
CA VAL A 37 -1.98 -12.00 -8.41
C VAL A 37 -0.64 -11.71 -9.07
N THR A 38 -0.23 -12.58 -9.99
CA THR A 38 1.05 -12.52 -10.71
C THR A 38 0.89 -13.19 -12.09
N CYS A 39 1.94 -13.22 -12.90
CA CYS A 39 2.00 -13.96 -14.16
C CYS A 39 1.84 -15.48 -13.97
N SER A 40 1.56 -16.18 -15.07
CA SER A 40 1.43 -17.64 -15.05
C SER A 40 2.79 -18.33 -14.89
N GLU A 41 2.79 -19.59 -14.47
CA GLU A 41 4.03 -20.37 -14.35
C GLU A 41 4.75 -20.47 -15.71
N GLY A 42 6.05 -20.12 -15.73
CA GLY A 42 6.87 -20.12 -16.95
C GLY A 42 6.75 -18.85 -17.81
N GLU A 43 5.99 -17.86 -17.37
CA GLU A 43 5.82 -16.57 -18.03
C GLU A 43 6.68 -15.50 -17.35
N ASP A 44 7.24 -14.58 -18.13
CA ASP A 44 7.95 -13.42 -17.60
C ASP A 44 6.94 -12.33 -17.23
N PHE A 45 7.06 -11.81 -16.00
CA PHE A 45 6.20 -10.76 -15.47
C PHE A 45 6.18 -9.50 -16.36
N SER A 46 7.31 -9.19 -17.03
CA SER A 46 7.42 -8.02 -17.91
C SER A 46 6.54 -8.09 -19.17
N SER A 47 6.29 -9.31 -19.64
CA SER A 47 5.70 -9.60 -20.96
C SER A 47 4.49 -10.53 -20.89
N MET A 48 3.94 -10.72 -19.69
CA MET A 48 2.82 -11.64 -19.46
C MET A 48 1.55 -11.30 -20.26
N ASP A 49 0.62 -12.24 -20.43
CA ASP A 49 -0.73 -11.96 -20.92
C ASP A 49 -1.57 -11.35 -19.80
N HIS A 50 -1.41 -10.03 -19.57
CA HIS A 50 -2.20 -9.30 -18.59
C HIS A 50 -3.71 -9.35 -18.85
N GLY A 51 -4.14 -9.65 -20.08
CA GLY A 51 -5.55 -9.79 -20.44
C GLY A 51 -6.19 -11.07 -19.90
N SER A 52 -5.38 -12.06 -19.54
CA SER A 52 -5.84 -13.32 -18.94
C SER A 52 -6.16 -13.23 -17.45
N ILE A 53 -5.75 -12.14 -16.79
CA ILE A 53 -5.96 -11.96 -15.35
C ILE A 53 -7.44 -11.69 -15.07
N ASP A 54 -8.11 -12.64 -14.41
CA ASP A 54 -9.47 -12.46 -13.91
C ASP A 54 -9.49 -11.61 -12.63
N TRP A 55 -9.41 -10.29 -12.80
CA TRP A 55 -9.45 -9.33 -11.71
C TRP A 55 -10.76 -9.36 -10.92
N GLY A 56 -11.89 -9.65 -11.57
CA GLY A 56 -13.19 -9.72 -10.89
C GLY A 56 -13.20 -10.85 -9.86
N ALA A 57 -12.82 -12.06 -10.29
CA ALA A 57 -12.70 -13.20 -9.37
C ALA A 57 -11.56 -13.02 -8.34
N ALA A 58 -10.49 -12.31 -8.70
CA ALA A 58 -9.40 -12.06 -7.78
C ALA A 58 -9.77 -11.10 -6.64
N LEU A 59 -10.54 -10.06 -6.94
CA LEU A 59 -10.86 -8.98 -6.01
C LEU A 59 -12.20 -9.16 -5.29
N GLU A 60 -12.99 -10.19 -5.63
CA GLU A 60 -14.30 -10.46 -5.04
C GLU A 60 -14.25 -10.52 -3.50
N GLY A 61 -14.95 -9.58 -2.86
CA GLY A 61 -15.01 -9.46 -1.40
C GLY A 61 -13.67 -9.10 -0.74
N SER A 62 -12.67 -8.66 -1.52
CA SER A 62 -11.41 -8.15 -0.99
C SER A 62 -11.63 -6.77 -0.35
N HIS A 63 -10.94 -6.52 0.76
CA HIS A 63 -10.93 -5.21 1.40
C HIS A 63 -9.90 -4.28 0.75
N TRP A 64 -8.75 -4.86 0.39
CA TRP A 64 -7.60 -4.13 -0.09
C TRP A 64 -6.99 -4.77 -1.34
N LEU A 65 -6.62 -3.91 -2.29
CA LEU A 65 -5.65 -4.21 -3.34
C LEU A 65 -4.34 -3.50 -2.99
N VAL A 66 -3.28 -4.25 -2.70
CA VAL A 66 -1.94 -3.72 -2.42
C VAL A 66 -1.10 -3.79 -3.69
N THR A 67 -0.45 -2.68 -4.03
CA THR A 67 0.51 -2.63 -5.13
C THR A 67 1.58 -1.58 -4.85
N SER A 68 2.61 -1.54 -5.68
CA SER A 68 3.74 -0.63 -5.52
C SER A 68 3.93 0.26 -6.76
N THR A 69 4.66 1.34 -6.56
CA THR A 69 4.94 2.31 -7.63
C THR A 69 5.95 1.75 -8.63
N SER A 70 6.96 1.02 -8.17
CA SER A 70 7.96 0.37 -9.02
C SER A 70 7.36 -0.66 -9.99
N THR A 71 6.17 -1.22 -9.70
CA THR A 71 5.48 -2.19 -10.59
C THR A 71 5.30 -1.66 -12.02
N VAL A 72 5.16 -0.35 -12.20
CA VAL A 72 5.00 0.25 -13.54
C VAL A 72 6.28 0.19 -14.39
N LEU A 73 7.43 -0.09 -13.77
CA LEU A 73 8.73 -0.18 -14.43
C LEU A 73 9.08 -1.61 -14.85
N GLU A 74 8.31 -2.61 -14.39
CA GLU A 74 8.53 -4.04 -14.63
C GLU A 74 8.29 -4.45 -16.09
N GLY A 75 7.63 -3.60 -16.88
CA GLY A 75 7.31 -3.87 -18.28
C GLY A 75 5.94 -3.31 -18.64
N GLU A 76 5.66 -3.19 -19.94
CA GLU A 76 4.36 -2.68 -20.40
C GLU A 76 3.21 -3.56 -19.91
N SER A 77 3.39 -4.88 -19.91
CA SER A 77 2.33 -5.78 -19.48
C SER A 77 2.01 -5.65 -18.00
N ALA A 78 3.04 -5.64 -17.14
CA ALA A 78 2.88 -5.38 -15.72
C ALA A 78 2.22 -4.02 -15.45
N ARG A 79 2.60 -2.97 -16.18
CA ARG A 79 1.98 -1.64 -16.09
C ARG A 79 0.50 -1.65 -16.49
N TYR A 80 0.13 -2.39 -17.54
CA TYR A 80 -1.28 -2.53 -17.94
C TYR A 80 -2.09 -3.32 -16.92
N ALA A 81 -1.55 -4.44 -16.42
CA ALA A 81 -2.16 -5.22 -15.34
C ALA A 81 -2.35 -4.40 -14.07
N TRP A 82 -1.36 -3.61 -13.67
CA TRP A 82 -1.41 -2.70 -12.53
C TRP A 82 -2.58 -1.71 -12.65
N GLY A 83 -2.71 -1.05 -13.80
CA GLY A 83 -3.82 -0.12 -14.05
C GLY A 83 -5.19 -0.81 -14.11
N ALA A 84 -5.25 -2.01 -14.69
CA ALA A 84 -6.47 -2.82 -14.72
C ALA A 84 -6.90 -3.22 -13.30
N GLY A 85 -5.98 -3.72 -12.48
CA GLY A 85 -6.23 -4.10 -11.09
C GLY A 85 -6.80 -2.94 -10.28
N MET A 86 -6.25 -1.72 -10.39
CA MET A 86 -6.80 -0.55 -9.72
C MET A 86 -8.24 -0.21 -10.19
N THR A 87 -8.50 -0.31 -11.50
CA THR A 87 -9.83 -0.04 -12.07
C THR A 87 -10.86 -1.07 -11.63
N PHE A 88 -10.51 -2.35 -11.63
CA PHE A 88 -11.37 -3.41 -11.13
C PHE A 88 -11.54 -3.34 -9.62
N GLY A 89 -10.50 -2.95 -8.87
CA GLY A 89 -10.57 -2.75 -7.42
C GLY A 89 -11.66 -1.74 -7.06
N GLU A 90 -11.66 -0.58 -7.73
CA GLU A 90 -12.70 0.43 -7.56
C GLU A 90 -14.11 -0.12 -7.86
N ARG A 91 -14.25 -0.90 -8.94
CA ARG A 91 -15.53 -1.50 -9.33
C ARG A 91 -16.05 -2.54 -8.33
N GLU A 92 -15.17 -3.41 -7.82
CA GLU A 92 -15.52 -4.48 -6.88
C GLU A 92 -15.56 -4.00 -5.41
N GLY A 93 -15.28 -2.71 -5.17
CA GLY A 93 -15.30 -2.10 -3.83
C GLY A 93 -14.02 -2.34 -3.01
N SER A 94 -12.99 -2.90 -3.62
CA SER A 94 -11.66 -3.06 -3.02
C SER A 94 -10.91 -1.73 -3.01
N ARG A 95 -10.35 -1.38 -1.86
CA ARG A 95 -9.64 -0.10 -1.69
C ARG A 95 -8.17 -0.27 -2.04
N THR A 96 -7.60 0.63 -2.83
CA THR A 96 -6.19 0.53 -3.22
C THR A 96 -5.26 1.05 -2.12
N VAL A 97 -4.31 0.21 -1.74
CA VAL A 97 -3.11 0.56 -0.97
C VAL A 97 -1.95 0.65 -1.95
N MET A 98 -1.34 1.82 -2.05
CA MET A 98 -0.18 2.09 -2.90
C MET A 98 1.06 2.24 -2.02
N VAL A 99 2.08 1.43 -2.25
CA VAL A 99 3.41 1.56 -1.65
C VAL A 99 4.28 2.39 -2.59
N ALA A 100 4.61 3.62 -2.20
CA ALA A 100 5.59 4.47 -2.86
C ALA A 100 6.99 4.11 -2.38
N ASP A 101 7.59 3.17 -3.09
CA ASP A 101 8.92 2.60 -2.90
C ASP A 101 9.99 3.28 -3.77
N LEU A 102 11.25 2.91 -3.51
CA LEU A 102 12.34 3.21 -4.43
C LEU A 102 12.43 2.11 -5.50
N PRO A 103 12.48 2.47 -6.79
CA PRO A 103 12.77 1.49 -7.84
C PRO A 103 14.24 1.04 -7.79
N ASP A 104 14.51 -0.15 -8.35
CA ASP A 104 15.87 -0.71 -8.49
C ASP A 104 16.83 0.25 -9.20
N ASP A 105 16.33 1.03 -10.17
CA ASP A 105 17.02 2.16 -10.78
C ASP A 105 16.46 3.50 -10.24
N PRO A 106 17.14 4.15 -9.28
CA PRO A 106 16.67 5.41 -8.69
C PRO A 106 16.48 6.56 -9.69
N SER A 107 17.11 6.50 -10.86
CA SER A 107 16.93 7.54 -11.89
C SER A 107 15.52 7.53 -12.48
N ARG A 108 14.80 6.40 -12.36
CA ARG A 108 13.43 6.21 -12.81
C ARG A 108 12.38 6.53 -11.74
N LEU A 109 12.78 7.00 -10.56
CA LEU A 109 11.83 7.39 -9.51
C LEU A 109 10.79 8.41 -10.00
N ALA A 110 11.20 9.38 -10.81
CA ALA A 110 10.28 10.38 -11.36
C ALA A 110 9.21 9.74 -12.28
N GLU A 111 9.57 8.67 -12.99
CA GLU A 111 8.67 7.94 -13.88
C GLU A 111 7.61 7.17 -13.08
N CYS A 112 8.02 6.37 -12.10
CA CYS A 112 7.06 5.61 -11.28
C CYS A 112 6.21 6.52 -10.41
N TRP A 113 6.80 7.57 -9.82
CA TRP A 113 6.06 8.56 -9.04
C TRP A 113 5.04 9.31 -9.91
N GLY A 114 5.43 9.73 -11.12
CA GLY A 114 4.52 10.39 -12.07
C GLY A 114 3.31 9.51 -12.43
N ALA A 115 3.51 8.20 -12.66
CA ALA A 115 2.43 7.27 -12.95
C ALA A 115 1.39 7.16 -11.81
N VAL A 116 1.84 7.35 -10.56
CA VAL A 116 1.00 7.34 -9.36
C VAL A 116 0.24 8.65 -9.23
N ILE A 117 0.88 9.79 -9.48
CA ILE A 117 0.22 11.10 -9.50
C ILE A 117 -0.95 11.10 -10.49
N GLU A 118 -0.81 10.49 -11.67
CA GLU A 118 -1.89 10.37 -12.66
C GLU A 118 -3.13 9.63 -12.13
N ARG A 119 -2.96 8.73 -11.17
CA ARG A 119 -4.02 7.84 -10.63
C ARG A 119 -4.25 8.03 -9.14
N ILE A 120 -3.68 9.07 -8.55
CA ILE A 120 -3.62 9.26 -7.10
C ILE A 120 -4.99 9.27 -6.43
N ARG A 121 -6.04 9.67 -7.17
CA ARG A 121 -7.42 9.70 -6.70
C ARG A 121 -8.06 8.32 -6.50
N GLN A 122 -7.51 7.27 -7.10
CA GLN A 122 -7.95 5.89 -6.88
C GLN A 122 -7.27 5.27 -5.65
N VAL A 123 -6.21 5.90 -5.15
CA VAL A 123 -5.46 5.43 -3.97
C VAL A 123 -6.20 5.82 -2.70
N HIS A 124 -6.45 4.81 -1.84
CA HIS A 124 -7.13 4.99 -0.56
C HIS A 124 -6.15 5.11 0.61
N VAL A 125 -5.05 4.37 0.53
CA VAL A 125 -3.91 4.46 1.45
C VAL A 125 -2.66 4.59 0.60
N LEU A 126 -1.97 5.71 0.70
CA LEU A 126 -0.65 5.90 0.12
C LEU A 126 0.39 5.78 1.24
N PHE A 127 1.19 4.73 1.18
CA PHE A 127 2.31 4.54 2.09
C PHE A 127 3.59 4.97 1.39
N ILE A 128 4.31 5.93 1.96
CA ILE A 128 5.62 6.32 1.47
C ILE A 128 6.66 5.51 2.23
N ASP A 129 7.39 4.67 1.50
CA ASP A 129 8.50 3.93 2.07
C ASP A 129 9.50 4.93 2.69
N PRO A 130 10.05 4.65 3.89
CA PRO A 130 10.95 5.59 4.55
C PRO A 130 12.17 5.96 3.71
N GLU A 131 12.65 5.04 2.86
CA GLU A 131 13.76 5.31 1.95
C GLU A 131 13.34 6.19 0.77
N ALA A 132 12.08 6.14 0.35
CA ALA A 132 11.52 6.94 -0.74
C ALA A 132 11.11 8.36 -0.30
N LEU A 133 10.95 8.63 1.01
CA LEU A 133 10.44 9.89 1.55
C LEU A 133 11.25 11.11 1.09
N GLY A 134 12.57 11.10 1.30
CA GLY A 134 13.46 12.20 0.90
C GLY A 134 13.56 12.39 -0.62
N PRO A 135 13.76 11.32 -1.39
CA PRO A 135 13.71 11.38 -2.86
C PRO A 135 12.41 11.96 -3.42
N ILE A 136 11.24 11.53 -2.95
CA ILE A 136 9.94 12.07 -3.38
C ILE A 136 9.77 13.53 -2.93
N SER A 137 10.20 13.88 -1.71
CA SER A 137 10.23 15.26 -1.21
C SER A 137 10.97 16.20 -2.17
N ARG A 138 12.12 15.76 -2.69
CA ARG A 138 12.89 16.54 -3.68
C ARG A 138 12.17 16.66 -5.03
N LEU A 139 11.51 15.60 -5.49
CA LEU A 139 10.73 15.64 -6.74
C LEU A 139 9.54 16.61 -6.65
N GLU A 140 8.84 16.62 -5.52
CA GLU A 140 7.71 17.52 -5.27
C GLU A 140 8.12 18.97 -4.93
N GLY A 141 9.40 19.20 -4.62
CA GLY A 141 9.89 20.49 -4.17
C GLY A 141 9.28 20.93 -2.82
N VAL A 142 8.93 19.96 -1.96
CA VAL A 142 8.30 20.16 -0.65
C VAL A 142 9.19 19.54 0.42
N GLY A 143 9.33 20.16 1.59
CA GLY A 143 10.12 19.56 2.68
C GLY A 143 9.52 18.26 3.21
N GLU A 144 10.36 17.29 3.60
CA GLU A 144 9.91 15.96 4.08
C GLU A 144 8.84 16.03 5.18
N ALA A 145 8.95 16.99 6.10
CA ALA A 145 8.01 17.18 7.20
C ALA A 145 6.59 17.57 6.76
N GLU A 146 6.44 18.16 5.57
CA GLU A 146 5.17 18.63 5.01
C GLU A 146 4.66 17.73 3.87
N LEU A 147 5.50 16.81 3.40
CA LEU A 147 5.26 16.02 2.19
C LEU A 147 3.93 15.26 2.24
N LEU A 148 3.71 14.48 3.30
CA LEU A 148 2.49 13.67 3.44
C LEU A 148 1.24 14.55 3.42
N GLN A 149 1.28 15.69 4.12
CA GLN A 149 0.15 16.62 4.19
C GLN A 149 -0.13 17.24 2.82
N GLN A 150 0.91 17.67 2.09
CA GLN A 150 0.77 18.24 0.75
C GLN A 150 0.21 17.21 -0.24
N ILE A 151 0.75 15.98 -0.25
CA ILE A 151 0.24 14.90 -1.10
C ILE A 151 -1.23 14.62 -0.79
N ARG A 152 -1.58 14.51 0.50
CA ARG A 152 -2.96 14.26 0.94
C ARG A 152 -3.90 15.38 0.47
N GLN A 153 -3.52 16.64 0.63
CA GLN A 153 -4.36 17.79 0.28
C GLN A 153 -4.53 17.95 -1.24
N ARG A 154 -3.45 17.78 -2.01
CA ARG A 154 -3.47 17.95 -3.48
C ARG A 154 -4.05 16.75 -4.19
N GLY A 155 -3.68 15.54 -3.75
CA GLY A 155 -4.13 14.27 -4.32
C GLY A 155 -5.50 13.81 -3.82
N LEU A 156 -5.98 14.39 -2.71
CA LEU A 156 -7.21 13.99 -2.00
C LEU A 156 -7.20 12.52 -1.55
N VAL A 157 -6.00 11.97 -1.30
CA VAL A 157 -5.82 10.61 -0.78
C VAL A 157 -6.40 10.55 0.63
N PRO A 158 -7.27 9.58 0.96
CA PRO A 158 -7.87 9.46 2.29
C PRO A 158 -6.84 9.32 3.42
N HIS A 159 -5.80 8.51 3.21
CA HIS A 159 -4.72 8.30 4.17
C HIS A 159 -3.36 8.35 3.46
N VAL A 160 -2.46 9.21 3.92
CA VAL A 160 -1.05 9.22 3.48
C VAL A 160 -0.18 8.96 4.70
N CYS A 161 0.68 7.95 4.65
CA CYS A 161 1.39 7.47 5.83
C CYS A 161 2.84 7.07 5.54
N THR A 162 3.66 7.07 6.59
CA THR A 162 5.05 6.59 6.57
C THR A 162 5.46 6.17 7.99
N VAL A 163 6.58 5.45 8.10
CA VAL A 163 7.17 5.04 9.39
C VAL A 163 8.61 5.56 9.47
N GLY A 164 8.90 6.44 10.43
CA GLY A 164 10.24 6.97 10.69
C GLY A 164 10.78 6.46 12.02
N GLY A 165 11.76 5.56 11.98
CA GLY A 165 12.36 4.99 13.19
C GLY A 165 11.31 4.28 14.05
N SER A 166 11.07 4.78 15.27
CA SER A 166 10.07 4.24 16.21
C SER A 166 8.73 4.96 16.17
N LYS A 167 8.40 5.67 15.09
CA LYS A 167 7.16 6.43 14.95
C LYS A 167 6.49 6.20 13.61
N ALA A 168 5.18 6.03 13.63
CA ALA A 168 4.34 6.12 12.45
C ALA A 168 3.65 7.49 12.38
N LEU A 169 3.51 8.01 11.16
CA LEU A 169 2.78 9.23 10.85
C LEU A 169 1.70 8.92 9.83
N VAL A 170 0.46 9.34 10.10
CA VAL A 170 -0.67 9.22 9.18
C VAL A 170 -1.37 10.57 9.05
N GLU A 171 -1.41 11.09 7.84
CA GLU A 171 -2.22 12.25 7.45
C GLU A 171 -3.56 11.77 6.90
N HIS A 172 -4.66 12.35 7.40
CA HIS A 172 -6.02 12.02 6.96
C HIS A 172 -6.91 13.27 6.95
N ALA A 173 -8.19 13.10 6.61
CA ALA A 173 -9.12 14.22 6.40
C ALA A 173 -9.36 15.13 7.62
N LEU A 174 -9.15 14.61 8.82
CA LEU A 174 -9.49 15.29 10.07
C LEU A 174 -8.24 15.72 10.86
N GLY A 175 -7.05 15.54 10.30
CA GLY A 175 -5.78 15.90 10.93
C GLY A 175 -4.70 14.86 10.70
N SER A 176 -3.77 14.80 11.65
CA SER A 176 -2.59 13.95 11.60
C SER A 176 -2.51 13.11 12.87
N VAL A 177 -2.20 11.82 12.74
CA VAL A 177 -1.95 10.92 13.86
C VAL A 177 -0.48 10.56 13.89
N ARG A 178 0.11 10.63 15.08
CA ARG A 178 1.46 10.12 15.36
C ARG A 178 1.37 9.09 16.47
N ALA A 179 1.89 7.89 16.22
CA ALA A 179 1.98 6.84 17.24
C ALA A 179 3.37 6.22 17.24
N SER A 180 3.69 5.50 18.31
CA SER A 180 4.85 4.62 18.33
C SER A 180 4.69 3.56 17.25
N ALA A 181 5.80 3.16 16.64
CA ALA A 181 5.90 2.00 15.77
C ALA A 181 6.96 1.08 16.35
N ASP A 182 6.67 -0.22 16.41
CA ASP A 182 7.68 -1.22 16.76
C ASP A 182 8.67 -1.37 15.60
N PRO A 183 9.96 -1.00 15.78
CA PRO A 183 10.96 -1.15 14.72
C PRO A 183 11.15 -2.60 14.27
N SER A 184 10.79 -3.60 15.10
CA SER A 184 10.94 -5.02 14.78
C SER A 184 10.03 -5.49 13.65
N LEU A 185 8.88 -4.84 13.45
CA LEU A 185 7.94 -5.15 12.36
C LEU A 185 8.44 -4.67 10.99
N GLY A 186 9.33 -3.68 10.99
CA GLY A 186 9.69 -2.93 9.80
C GLY A 186 8.53 -2.13 9.18
N PRO A 187 8.80 -1.37 8.11
CA PRO A 187 7.82 -0.48 7.47
C PRO A 187 6.60 -1.24 6.93
N TYR A 188 6.83 -2.35 6.23
CA TYR A 188 5.77 -3.14 5.60
C TYR A 188 4.95 -3.96 6.60
N GLY A 189 5.56 -4.41 7.72
CA GLY A 189 4.84 -5.05 8.80
C GLY A 189 3.90 -4.08 9.52
N TRP A 190 4.35 -2.84 9.75
CA TRP A 190 3.48 -1.79 10.27
C TRP A 190 2.32 -1.47 9.32
N LEU A 191 2.60 -1.32 8.02
CA LEU A 191 1.56 -1.06 7.01
C LEU A 191 0.53 -2.19 6.99
N ALA A 192 0.98 -3.44 7.00
CA ALA A 192 0.09 -4.61 7.07
C ALA A 192 -0.82 -4.57 8.31
N ALA A 193 -0.26 -4.29 9.49
CA ALA A 193 -1.04 -4.16 10.71
C ALA A 193 -2.06 -3.02 10.62
N PHE A 194 -1.66 -1.87 10.07
CA PHE A 194 -2.55 -0.72 9.90
C PHE A 194 -3.75 -1.04 9.00
N ILE A 195 -3.52 -1.63 7.82
CA ILE A 195 -4.61 -1.95 6.88
C ILE A 195 -5.46 -3.13 7.34
N CYS A 196 -4.93 -4.03 8.17
CA CYS A 196 -5.70 -5.07 8.83
C CYS A 196 -6.68 -4.50 9.87
N GLU A 197 -6.28 -3.48 10.62
CA GLU A 197 -7.13 -2.87 11.66
C GLU A 197 -8.16 -1.90 11.09
N LEU A 198 -7.82 -1.18 10.03
CA LEU A 198 -8.61 -0.06 9.52
C LEU A 198 -10.08 -0.41 9.15
N PRO A 199 -10.41 -1.57 8.54
CA PRO A 199 -11.81 -1.96 8.28
C PRO A 199 -12.66 -2.08 9.55
N ALA A 200 -12.07 -2.51 10.67
CA ALA A 200 -12.77 -2.74 11.93
C ALA A 200 -12.79 -1.51 12.85
N ALA A 201 -11.89 -0.54 12.62
CA ALA A 201 -11.69 0.59 13.52
C ALA A 201 -12.82 1.63 13.49
N GLY A 202 -13.70 1.55 12.48
CA GLY A 202 -14.81 2.48 12.28
C GLY A 202 -14.42 3.77 11.55
N PRO A 203 -15.39 4.62 11.19
CA PRO A 203 -15.12 5.83 10.43
C PRO A 203 -14.54 6.96 11.30
N GLY A 204 -13.94 7.96 10.64
CA GLY A 204 -13.53 9.21 11.27
C GLY A 204 -12.15 9.14 11.97
N SER A 205 -11.82 10.21 12.69
CA SER A 205 -10.49 10.41 13.29
C SER A 205 -10.18 9.40 14.38
N GLU A 206 -11.18 9.01 15.17
CA GLU A 206 -11.02 8.03 16.25
C GLU A 206 -10.73 6.62 15.71
N GLY A 207 -11.33 6.25 14.58
CA GLY A 207 -11.03 4.98 13.90
C GLY A 207 -9.60 4.94 13.38
N VAL A 208 -9.15 6.02 12.72
CA VAL A 208 -7.77 6.13 12.25
C VAL A 208 -6.79 6.07 13.43
N ASP A 209 -7.00 6.85 14.50
CA ASP A 209 -6.11 6.85 15.67
C ASP A 209 -6.00 5.46 16.31
N ARG A 210 -7.13 4.74 16.43
CA ARG A 210 -7.16 3.36 16.93
C ARG A 210 -6.34 2.42 16.06
N ALA A 211 -6.54 2.45 14.74
CA ALA A 211 -5.81 1.59 13.80
C ALA A 211 -4.30 1.88 13.82
N VAL A 212 -3.91 3.16 13.84
CA VAL A 212 -2.49 3.57 13.88
C VAL A 212 -1.82 3.12 15.19
N ARG A 213 -2.52 3.25 16.32
CA ARG A 213 -1.99 2.80 17.62
C ARG A 213 -1.91 1.28 17.71
N ALA A 214 -2.92 0.56 17.24
CA ALA A 214 -2.94 -0.89 17.22
C ALA A 214 -1.78 -1.44 16.37
N ALA A 215 -1.57 -0.87 15.18
CA ALA A 215 -0.45 -1.21 14.31
C ALA A 215 0.92 -0.95 14.96
N GLY A 216 0.99 0.01 15.88
CA GLY A 216 2.20 0.35 16.63
C GLY A 216 2.52 -0.58 17.80
N MET A 217 1.58 -1.43 18.23
CA MET A 217 1.69 -2.26 19.45
C MET A 217 1.60 -3.75 19.12
N ALA A 218 2.29 -4.26 18.09
CA ALA A 218 2.26 -5.68 17.75
C ALA A 218 3.00 -6.58 18.77
N ASP A 219 2.57 -6.51 20.03
CA ASP A 219 2.42 -7.58 21.00
C ASP A 219 1.48 -7.07 22.11
N SER A 220 0.17 -7.27 21.93
CA SER A 220 -0.77 -7.33 23.05
C SER A 220 -1.98 -8.15 22.66
N ASN A 221 -1.83 -9.48 22.71
CA ASN A 221 -2.95 -10.37 22.99
C ASN A 221 -3.63 -9.88 24.28
N PRO A 222 -4.93 -9.54 24.30
CA PRO A 222 -5.69 -9.69 25.51
C PRO A 222 -6.04 -11.18 25.63
N VAL A 223 -5.68 -11.73 26.79
CA VAL A 223 -6.08 -13.04 27.33
C VAL A 223 -7.57 -13.29 27.13
#